data_AF-A0A8T4DEC9-F1
#
_entry.id   AF-A0A8T4DEC9-F1
#
_cell.length_a   1.000
_cell.length_b   1.000
_cell.length_c   1.000
_cell.angle_alpha   90.00
_cell.angle_beta   90.00
_cell.angle_gamma   90.00
#
_symmetry.space_group_name_H-M   'P 1'
#
loop_
_entity.id
_entity.type
_entity.pdbx_description
1 polymer ?
#
loop_
_entity_poly.entity_id
_entity_poly.type
_entity_poly.pdbx_seq_one_letter_code
_entity_poly.pdbx_strand_id
1 'polypeptide(L)' 'MKRAINLILRIVVCLALFIAVMFFVAWLLEDIIYFSLFIGIPAGLISALVAFVVLTWYYGNSKNP' A
#
# COMPACT_ATOMS: atom_id res chain seq x y z
N MET A 1 6.33 23.72 -0.82
CA MET A 1 6.52 22.81 0.34
C MET A 1 5.31 21.92 0.62
N LYS A 2 4.08 22.44 0.84
CA LYS A 2 2.89 21.61 1.19
C LYS A 2 2.57 20.47 0.20
N ARG A 3 2.77 20.67 -1.10
CA ARG A 3 2.55 19.61 -2.12
C ARG A 3 3.57 18.47 -2.04
N ALA A 4 4.83 18.78 -1.80
CA ALA A 4 5.90 17.77 -1.69
C ALA A 4 5.71 16.92 -0.43
N ILE A 5 5.37 17.55 0.71
CA ILE A 5 5.08 16.84 1.97
C ILE A 5 3.89 15.87 1.80
N ASN A 6 2.82 16.30 1.13
CA ASN A 6 1.68 15.42 0.86
C ASN A 6 2.04 14.24 -0.04
N LEU A 7 2.89 14.43 -1.05
CA LEU A 7 3.38 13.33 -1.89
C LEU A 7 4.23 12.35 -1.10
N ILE A 8 5.14 12.85 -0.26
CA ILE A 8 5.99 12.01 0.60
C ILE A 8 5.13 11.18 1.55
N LEU A 9 4.17 11.81 2.25
CA LEU A 9 3.24 11.09 3.13
C LEU A 9 2.47 10.00 2.39
N ARG A 10 2.05 10.27 1.15
CA ARG A 10 1.38 9.28 0.30
C ARG A 10 2.24 8.05 0.03
N ILE A 11 3.49 8.29 -0.35
CA ILE A 11 4.45 7.22 -0.64
C ILE A 11 4.71 6.40 0.62
N VAL A 12 4.90 7.07 1.76
CA VAL A 12 5.10 6.41 3.06
C VAL A 12 3.91 5.53 3.44
N VAL A 13 2.67 6.02 3.26
CA VAL A 13 1.45 5.25 3.52
C VAL A 13 1.35 4.03 2.59
N CYS A 14 1.65 4.18 1.30
CA CYS A 14 1.64 3.07 0.35
C CYS A 14 2.70 2.02 0.70
N LEU A 15 3.90 2.46 1.10
CA LEU A 15 4.98 1.57 1.50
C LEU A 15 4.65 0.83 2.81
N ALA A 16 4.06 1.52 3.78
CA ALA A 16 3.61 0.91 5.02
C ALA A 16 2.53 -0.15 4.77
N LEU A 17 1.58 0.12 3.87
CA LEU A 17 0.55 -0.85 3.47
C LEU A 17 1.14 -2.05 2.72
N PHE A 18 2.09 -1.83 1.82
CA PHE A 18 2.82 -2.91 1.14
C PHE A 18 3.46 -3.85 2.15
N ILE A 19 4.22 -3.30 3.10
CA ILE A 19 4.91 -4.06 4.14
C ILE A 19 3.90 -4.78 5.04
N ALA A 20 2.85 -4.10 5.49
CA ALA A 20 1.83 -4.68 6.36
C ALA A 20 1.12 -5.88 5.69
N VAL A 21 0.76 -5.75 4.41
CA VAL A 21 0.14 -6.85 3.65
C VAL A 21 1.12 -8.00 3.42
N MET A 22 2.38 -7.70 3.10
CA MET A 22 3.44 -8.72 3.00
C MET A 22 3.60 -9.53 4.29
N PHE A 23 3.70 -8.85 5.44
CA PHE A 23 3.80 -9.52 6.74
C PHE A 23 2.53 -10.30 7.07
N PHE A 24 1.36 -9.77 6.74
CA PHE A 24 0.09 -10.46 6.95
C PHE A 24 0.00 -11.75 6.13
N VAL A 25 0.35 -11.69 4.84
CA VAL A 25 0.38 -12.88 3.97
C VAL A 25 1.43 -13.87 4.44
N ALA A 26 2.61 -13.40 4.86
CA ALA A 26 3.66 -14.26 5.38
C ALA A 26 3.25 -14.98 6.66
N TRP A 27 2.52 -14.30 7.55
CA TRP A 27 1.92 -14.91 8.73
C TRP A 27 0.83 -15.93 8.37
N LEU A 28 -0.01 -15.61 7.38
CA LEU A 28 -1.10 -16.50 6.96
C LEU A 28 -0.60 -17.77 6.25
N LEU A 29 0.57 -17.70 5.63
CA LEU A 29 1.24 -18.80 4.91
C LEU A 29 2.54 -19.21 5.63
N GLU A 30 2.59 -19.09 6.95
CA GLU A 30 3.78 -19.43 7.75
C GLU A 30 4.23 -20.89 7.51
N ASP A 31 3.28 -21.81 7.35
CA ASP A 31 3.55 -23.22 7.07
C ASP A 31 4.10 -23.48 5.65
N ILE A 32 4.02 -22.50 4.74
CA ILE A 32 4.44 -22.59 3.34
C ILE A 32 5.26 -21.36 2.93
N ILE A 33 6.38 -21.15 3.63
CA ILE A 33 7.22 -19.94 3.57
C ILE A 33 7.64 -19.55 2.14
N TYR A 34 8.01 -20.53 1.29
CA TYR A 34 8.39 -20.26 -0.11
C TYR A 34 7.22 -19.75 -0.95
N PHE A 35 5.98 -20.15 -0.65
CA PHE A 35 4.78 -19.72 -1.37
C PHE A 35 4.28 -18.35 -0.86
N SER A 36 4.53 -18.07 0.42
CA SER A 36 4.23 -16.79 1.08
C SER A 36 4.83 -15.60 0.34
N LEU A 37 6.11 -15.65 -0.06
CA LEU A 37 6.76 -14.53 -0.75
C LEU A 37 6.18 -14.31 -2.15
N PHE A 38 5.85 -15.40 -2.86
CA PHE A 38 5.28 -15.37 -4.20
C PHE A 38 3.87 -14.77 -4.24
N ILE A 39 3.09 -14.90 -3.16
CA ILE A 39 1.75 -14.30 -3.04
C ILE A 39 1.82 -12.92 -2.37
N GLY A 40 2.69 -12.78 -1.37
CA GLY A 40 2.84 -11.57 -0.58
C GLY A 40 3.27 -10.37 -1.42
N ILE A 41 4.26 -10.55 -2.32
CA ILE A 41 4.75 -9.46 -3.17
C ILE A 41 3.64 -8.93 -4.10
N PRO A 42 2.95 -9.76 -4.91
CA PRO A 42 1.86 -9.27 -5.74
C PRO A 42 0.66 -8.75 -4.93
N ALA A 43 0.29 -9.39 -3.81
CA ALA A 43 -0.77 -8.90 -2.94
C ALA A 43 -0.45 -7.52 -2.34
N GLY A 44 0.77 -7.34 -1.86
CA GLY A 44 1.27 -6.05 -1.37
C GLY A 44 1.32 -4.99 -2.46
N LEU A 45 1.72 -5.36 -3.68
CA LEU A 45 1.76 -4.42 -4.81
C LEU A 45 0.36 -3.92 -5.18
N ILE A 46 -0.60 -4.83 -5.26
CA ILE A 46 -2.02 -4.52 -5.53
C ILE A 46 -2.58 -3.62 -4.43
N SER A 47 -2.32 -3.93 -3.15
CA SER A 47 -2.81 -3.11 -2.04
C SER A 47 -2.25 -1.70 -2.06
N ALA A 48 -0.94 -1.54 -2.36
CA ALA A 48 -0.30 -0.24 -2.50
C ALA A 48 -0.87 0.57 -3.67
N LEU A 49 -1.13 -0.07 -4.81
CA LEU A 49 -1.79 0.54 -5.97
C LEU A 49 -3.20 1.02 -5.63
N VAL A 50 -4.00 0.18 -4.98
CA VAL A 50 -5.36 0.53 -4.54
C VAL A 50 -5.31 1.72 -3.58
N ALA A 51 -4.44 1.68 -2.57
CA ALA A 51 -4.28 2.78 -1.62
C ALA A 51 -3.87 4.08 -2.32
N PHE A 52 -2.96 4.01 -3.29
CA PHE A 52 -2.55 5.19 -4.06
C PHE A 52 -3.70 5.78 -4.86
N VAL A 53 -4.49 4.95 -5.54
CA VAL A 53 -5.67 5.40 -6.31
C VAL A 53 -6.72 6.01 -5.40
N VAL A 54 -7.08 5.32 -4.31
CA VAL A 54 -8.07 5.81 -3.33
C VAL A 54 -7.64 7.15 -2.73
N LEU A 55 -6.38 7.26 -2.33
CA LEU A 55 -5.87 8.49 -1.72
C LEU A 55 -5.77 9.61 -2.77
N THR A 56 -5.49 9.28 -4.04
CA THR A 56 -5.57 10.18 -5.22
C THR A 56 -6.95 10.74 -5.42
N TRP A 57 -7.94 9.85 -5.49
CA TRP A 57 -9.33 10.21 -5.66
C TRP A 57 -9.84 11.05 -4.49
N TYR A 58 -9.55 10.65 -3.24
CA TYR A 58 -9.97 11.39 -2.05
C TYR A 58 -9.39 12.82 -2.01
N TYR A 59 -8.11 12.98 -2.33
CA TYR A 59 -7.48 14.32 -2.37
C TYR A 59 -7.99 15.18 -3.54
N GLY A 60 -8.36 14.55 -4.66
CA GLY A 60 -9.00 15.24 -5.78
C GLY A 60 -10.40 15.73 -5.44
N ASN A 61 -11.21 14.86 -4.80
CA ASN A 61 -12.58 15.17 -4.39
C ASN A 61 -12.62 16.21 -3.26
N SER A 62 -11.65 16.19 -2.33
CA SER A 62 -11.53 17.18 -1.26
C SER A 62 -11.25 18.61 -1.75
N LYS A 63 -10.90 18.83 -3.02
CA LYS A 63 -10.63 20.15 -3.60
C LYS A 63 -11.78 20.74 -4.43
N ASN A 64 -12.86 19.99 -4.62
CA ASN A 64 -14.10 20.50 -5.19
C ASN A 64 -15.16 20.51 -4.07
N PRO A 65 -15.34 21.63 -3.34
CA PRO A 65 -16.50 21.81 -2.48
C PRO A 65 -17.80 21.89 -3.29
#